data_AF-A0A413HYD9-F1
#
_entry.id   AF-A0A413HYD9-F1
#
_cell.length_a   1.000
_cell.length_b   1.000
_cell.length_c   1.000
_cell.angle_alpha   90.00
_cell.angle_beta   90.00
_cell.angle_gamma   90.00
#
_symmetry.space_group_name_H-M   'P 1'
#
loop_
_entity.id
_entity.type
_entity.pdbx_description
1 polymer ?
#
loop_
_entity_poly.entity_id
_entity_poly.type
_entity_poly.pdbx_seq_one_letter_code
_entity_poly.pdbx_strand_id
1 'polypeptide(L)'
;MHSYLKSIGFGGLKTEEELETILDEVFRKYTDRQAVKEENGNAFVEYSKAFGPDFGITLCGEMDKNGFHQEYYVPYFRGTGVTSKEDLMVEKHGSRESYAGVMEDPRVGVSLIFYVQNVVAYKKACVDQMLLNQPVSTTFSGLSDKGEILLPICKSEEQLQSDREAVSKRNKLIAAAKKGDEEAIESLTLEDMDTYSMISQRIQEEDLFTVIDTFMMPYGVECDQYQIMGEIKNVEEAVNEYTDEKLYFMTLSCNDMIFDICINQKDLLGEPEEGRRFKGNIWMQGHINFEKGLD
;
A
#
# COMPACT_ATOMS: atom_id res chain seq x y z
N MET A 1 -13.90 -14.88 -5.24
CA MET A 1 -13.92 -13.45 -5.62
C MET A 1 -12.96 -12.70 -4.72
N HIS A 2 -12.14 -11.81 -5.26
CA HIS A 2 -11.14 -11.09 -4.47
C HIS A 2 -11.81 -10.13 -3.48
N SER A 3 -11.51 -10.24 -2.17
CA SER A 3 -12.21 -9.52 -1.10
C SER A 3 -12.14 -7.99 -1.22
N TYR A 4 -11.10 -7.47 -1.87
CA TYR A 4 -10.86 -6.03 -2.05
C TYR A 4 -11.47 -5.43 -3.33
N LEU A 5 -12.22 -6.21 -4.12
CA LEU A 5 -13.01 -5.64 -5.23
C LEU A 5 -14.05 -4.63 -4.71
N LYS A 6 -14.58 -4.83 -3.49
CA LYS A 6 -15.51 -3.88 -2.87
C LYS A 6 -14.89 -2.49 -2.65
N SER A 7 -13.60 -2.44 -2.32
CA SER A 7 -12.85 -1.21 -2.05
C SER A 7 -12.86 -0.26 -3.24
N ILE A 8 -12.91 -0.81 -4.45
CA ILE A 8 -12.97 -0.04 -5.70
C ILE A 8 -14.38 0.00 -6.32
N GLY A 9 -15.43 -0.25 -5.54
CA GLY A 9 -16.81 -0.05 -5.99
C GLY A 9 -17.53 -1.29 -6.55
N PHE A 10 -16.94 -2.49 -6.44
CA PHE A 10 -17.56 -3.74 -6.89
C PHE A 10 -18.13 -4.58 -5.73
N GLY A 11 -18.55 -3.94 -4.63
CA GLY A 11 -19.05 -4.63 -3.44
C GLY A 11 -20.43 -5.28 -3.63
N GLY A 12 -21.18 -4.82 -4.64
CA GLY A 12 -22.49 -5.34 -5.00
C GLY A 12 -22.48 -6.64 -5.81
N LEU A 13 -21.32 -7.14 -6.24
CA LEU A 13 -21.23 -8.38 -7.03
C LEU A 13 -21.68 -9.59 -6.20
N LYS A 14 -22.62 -10.38 -6.75
CA LYS A 14 -23.22 -11.53 -6.06
C LYS A 14 -22.84 -12.86 -6.69
N THR A 15 -22.48 -12.84 -7.97
CA THR A 15 -22.27 -14.06 -8.76
C THR A 15 -20.94 -14.05 -9.49
N GLU A 16 -20.45 -15.24 -9.82
CA GLU A 16 -19.24 -15.41 -10.63
C GLU A 16 -19.47 -14.94 -12.07
N GLU A 17 -20.69 -15.08 -12.61
CA GLU A 17 -21.06 -14.62 -13.96
C GLU A 17 -20.94 -13.08 -14.11
N GLU A 18 -21.35 -12.32 -13.08
CA GLU A 18 -21.18 -10.86 -13.07
C GLU A 18 -19.70 -10.46 -13.07
N LEU A 19 -18.87 -11.21 -12.33
CA LEU A 19 -17.42 -11.00 -12.32
C LEU A 19 -16.80 -11.32 -13.68
N GLU A 20 -17.13 -12.46 -14.27
CA GLU A 20 -16.64 -12.85 -15.61
C GLU A 20 -17.01 -11.81 -16.67
N THR A 21 -18.19 -11.19 -16.56
CA THR A 21 -18.60 -10.09 -17.45
C THR A 21 -17.68 -8.88 -17.31
N ILE A 22 -17.29 -8.54 -16.08
CA ILE A 22 -16.34 -7.45 -15.83
C ILE A 22 -14.96 -7.80 -16.34
N LEU A 23 -14.48 -9.03 -16.11
CA LEU A 23 -13.17 -9.47 -16.59
C LEU A 23 -13.10 -9.53 -18.12
N ASP A 24 -14.16 -9.95 -18.80
CA ASP A 24 -14.28 -9.88 -20.26
C ASP A 24 -14.25 -8.42 -20.74
N GLU A 25 -14.86 -7.49 -20.00
CA GLU A 25 -14.73 -6.07 -20.30
C GLU A 25 -13.31 -5.54 -20.08
N VAL A 26 -12.61 -5.96 -19.02
CA VAL A 26 -11.19 -5.64 -18.79
C VAL A 26 -10.36 -6.10 -19.99
N PHE A 27 -10.56 -7.34 -20.45
CA PHE A 27 -9.83 -7.90 -21.58
C PHE A 27 -10.15 -7.20 -22.92
N ARG A 28 -11.42 -6.86 -23.17
CA ARG A 28 -11.85 -6.26 -24.46
C ARG A 28 -11.62 -4.76 -24.55
N LYS A 29 -11.68 -4.05 -23.42
CA LYS A 29 -11.61 -2.58 -23.34
C LYS A 29 -10.55 -2.13 -22.32
N TYR A 30 -9.40 -2.81 -22.29
CA TYR A 30 -8.27 -2.41 -21.46
C TYR A 30 -7.82 -0.98 -21.78
N THR A 31 -7.36 -0.27 -20.78
CA THR A 31 -6.76 1.07 -20.90
C THR A 31 -5.25 1.00 -21.03
N ASP A 32 -4.64 -0.05 -20.46
CA ASP A 32 -3.21 -0.30 -20.52
C ASP A 32 -2.93 -1.80 -20.72
N ARG A 33 -1.84 -2.11 -21.43
CA ARG A 33 -1.41 -3.48 -21.67
C ARG A 33 0.10 -3.55 -21.61
N GLN A 34 0.59 -4.43 -20.74
CA GLN A 34 2.02 -4.67 -20.54
C GLN A 34 2.33 -6.13 -20.84
N ALA A 35 3.51 -6.39 -21.41
CA ALA A 35 3.98 -7.76 -21.63
C ALA A 35 5.51 -7.87 -21.50
N VAL A 36 5.97 -9.04 -21.07
CA VAL A 36 7.39 -9.42 -21.02
C VAL A 36 7.54 -10.85 -21.51
N LYS A 37 8.56 -11.10 -22.32
CA LYS A 37 8.85 -12.44 -22.86
C LYS A 37 9.55 -13.29 -21.79
N GLU A 38 9.12 -14.53 -21.66
CA GLU A 38 9.70 -15.48 -20.72
C GLU A 38 10.64 -16.47 -21.43
N GLU A 39 11.49 -17.14 -20.64
CA GLU A 39 12.52 -18.06 -21.14
C GLU A 39 11.92 -19.28 -21.86
N ASN A 40 10.72 -19.70 -21.47
CA ASN A 40 9.96 -20.79 -22.09
C ASN A 40 9.45 -20.44 -23.51
N GLY A 41 9.63 -19.19 -23.95
CA GLY A 41 9.22 -18.69 -25.26
C GLY A 41 7.81 -18.09 -25.30
N ASN A 42 7.05 -18.21 -24.20
CA ASN A 42 5.77 -17.55 -24.01
C ASN A 42 5.98 -16.11 -23.49
N ALA A 43 4.91 -15.37 -23.25
CA ALA A 43 4.98 -14.04 -22.66
C ALA A 43 4.01 -13.89 -21.50
N PHE A 44 4.48 -13.33 -20.39
CA PHE A 44 3.60 -12.88 -19.30
C PHE A 44 2.96 -11.55 -19.71
N VAL A 45 1.64 -11.43 -19.58
CA VAL A 45 0.84 -10.30 -20.05
C VAL A 45 -0.12 -9.82 -18.97
N GLU A 46 -0.21 -8.49 -18.84
CA GLU A 46 -1.16 -7.79 -17.97
C GLU A 46 -2.07 -6.90 -18.82
N TYR A 47 -3.38 -7.07 -18.68
CA TYR A 47 -4.39 -6.15 -19.23
C TYR A 47 -5.02 -5.39 -18.07
N SER A 48 -4.80 -4.08 -18.03
CA SER A 48 -5.36 -3.22 -16.98
C SER A 48 -6.46 -2.34 -17.55
N LYS A 49 -7.60 -2.30 -16.87
CA LYS A 49 -8.70 -1.39 -17.17
C LYS A 49 -8.98 -0.52 -15.97
N ALA A 50 -8.86 0.79 -16.17
CA ALA A 50 -9.32 1.79 -15.21
C ALA A 50 -10.85 1.85 -15.21
N PHE A 51 -11.42 2.02 -14.01
CA PHE A 51 -12.86 2.25 -13.78
C PHE A 51 -13.11 3.62 -13.12
N GLY A 52 -12.13 4.50 -13.19
CA GLY A 52 -12.09 5.83 -12.61
C GLY A 52 -10.63 6.31 -12.49
N PRO A 53 -10.38 7.43 -11.80
CA PRO A 53 -9.03 7.93 -11.59
C PRO A 53 -8.22 6.97 -10.71
N ASP A 54 -7.08 6.51 -11.22
CA ASP A 54 -6.06 5.76 -10.47
C ASP A 54 -6.43 4.38 -9.90
N PHE A 55 -7.67 3.90 -10.04
CA PHE A 55 -8.05 2.52 -9.69
C PHE A 55 -8.60 1.73 -10.88
N GLY A 56 -8.55 0.40 -10.74
CA GLY A 56 -9.11 -0.50 -11.73
C GLY A 56 -8.86 -1.96 -11.42
N ILE A 57 -8.95 -2.78 -12.47
CA ILE A 57 -8.69 -4.22 -12.40
C ILE A 57 -7.62 -4.56 -13.43
N THR A 58 -6.64 -5.35 -13.00
CA THR A 58 -5.62 -5.95 -13.86
C THR A 58 -5.87 -7.44 -14.00
N LEU A 59 -5.90 -7.90 -15.25
CA LEU A 59 -5.99 -9.30 -15.65
C LEU A 59 -4.58 -9.80 -16.02
N CYS A 60 -4.10 -10.82 -15.33
CA CYS A 60 -2.77 -11.38 -15.51
C CYS A 60 -2.87 -12.77 -16.13
N GLY A 61 -1.94 -13.09 -17.02
CA GLY A 61 -1.86 -14.42 -17.59
C GLY A 61 -0.71 -14.59 -18.58
N GLU A 62 -0.71 -15.73 -19.24
CA GLU A 62 0.32 -16.11 -20.20
C GLU A 62 -0.22 -16.00 -21.63
N MET A 63 0.61 -15.51 -22.55
CA MET A 63 0.33 -15.49 -23.98
C MET A 63 1.23 -16.50 -24.67
N ASP A 64 0.61 -17.50 -25.28
CA ASP A 64 1.26 -18.54 -26.06
C ASP A 64 0.84 -18.47 -27.55
N LYS A 65 1.04 -19.57 -28.30
CA LYS A 65 0.64 -19.65 -29.71
C LYS A 65 -0.86 -19.81 -29.92
N ASN A 66 -1.59 -20.29 -28.92
CA ASN A 66 -3.03 -20.54 -28.94
C ASN A 66 -3.83 -19.33 -28.45
N GLY A 67 -3.20 -18.42 -27.71
CA GLY A 67 -3.75 -17.13 -27.35
C GLY A 67 -3.43 -16.75 -25.91
N PHE A 68 -4.27 -15.89 -25.35
CA PHE A 68 -4.15 -15.47 -23.97
C PHE A 68 -4.84 -16.48 -23.04
N HIS A 69 -4.10 -16.94 -22.03
CA HIS A 69 -4.55 -17.81 -20.97
C HIS A 69 -4.57 -17.02 -19.67
N GLN A 70 -5.77 -16.63 -19.23
CA GLN A 70 -5.96 -15.95 -17.96
C GLN A 70 -5.55 -16.85 -16.79
N GLU A 71 -4.73 -16.32 -15.88
CA GLU A 71 -4.34 -17.01 -14.66
C GLU A 71 -5.04 -16.43 -13.43
N TYR A 72 -5.02 -15.11 -13.29
CA TYR A 72 -5.62 -14.42 -12.15
C TYR A 72 -5.97 -12.97 -12.48
N TYR A 73 -6.70 -12.32 -11.58
CA TYR A 73 -6.99 -10.89 -11.64
C TYR A 73 -6.75 -10.26 -10.28
N VAL A 74 -6.46 -8.96 -10.26
CA VAL A 74 -6.29 -8.17 -9.04
C VAL A 74 -6.93 -6.79 -9.18
N PRO A 75 -7.66 -6.30 -8.17
CA PRO A 75 -7.98 -4.88 -8.09
C PRO A 75 -6.72 -4.08 -7.75
N TYR A 76 -6.59 -2.88 -8.30
CA TYR A 76 -5.50 -1.97 -7.98
C TYR A 76 -6.01 -0.58 -7.64
N PHE A 77 -5.24 0.14 -6.84
CA PHE A 77 -5.34 1.58 -6.65
C PHE A 77 -3.92 2.17 -6.68
N ARG A 78 -3.67 3.17 -7.51
CA ARG A 78 -2.37 3.79 -7.67
C ARG A 78 -2.28 4.98 -6.72
N GLY A 79 -1.37 4.87 -5.75
CA GLY A 79 -1.05 5.98 -4.86
C GLY A 79 -0.21 7.06 -5.57
N THR A 80 -0.03 8.17 -4.87
CA THR A 80 0.74 9.32 -5.32
C THR A 80 2.03 9.51 -4.53
N GLY A 81 2.99 10.22 -5.11
CA GLY A 81 4.26 10.54 -4.46
C GLY A 81 5.19 9.34 -4.29
N VAL A 82 6.29 9.53 -3.55
CA VAL A 82 7.23 8.47 -3.19
C VAL A 82 7.10 8.22 -1.70
N THR A 83 6.72 7.00 -1.32
CA THR A 83 6.54 6.65 0.10
C THR A 83 7.85 6.22 0.74
N SER A 84 8.67 5.44 0.03
CA SER A 84 9.94 4.95 0.54
C SER A 84 11.01 4.82 -0.54
N LYS A 85 12.27 4.94 -0.12
CA LYS A 85 13.48 4.77 -0.94
C LYS A 85 14.42 3.73 -0.34
N GLU A 86 13.90 2.92 0.58
CA GLU A 86 14.65 1.83 1.21
C GLU A 86 14.84 0.67 0.24
N ASP A 87 15.80 -0.20 0.57
CA ASP A 87 16.12 -1.36 -0.26
C ASP A 87 14.92 -2.30 -0.41
N LEU A 88 14.62 -2.65 -1.66
CA LEU A 88 13.48 -3.47 -2.03
C LEU A 88 13.97 -4.85 -2.50
N MET A 89 13.48 -5.89 -1.83
CA MET A 89 13.55 -7.27 -2.31
C MET A 89 12.21 -7.64 -2.92
N VAL A 90 12.21 -8.31 -4.08
CA VAL A 90 10.97 -8.79 -4.70
C VAL A 90 11.01 -10.30 -4.76
N GLU A 91 9.98 -10.94 -4.19
CA GLU A 91 9.83 -12.38 -4.13
C GLU A 91 8.58 -12.83 -4.88
N LYS A 92 8.63 -14.03 -5.47
CA LYS A 92 7.48 -14.64 -6.12
C LYS A 92 6.64 -15.39 -5.08
N HIS A 93 5.34 -15.14 -5.06
CA HIS A 93 4.40 -15.86 -4.21
C HIS A 93 4.20 -17.30 -4.72
N GLY A 94 4.99 -18.25 -4.19
CA GLY A 94 4.75 -19.69 -4.30
C GLY A 94 4.40 -20.15 -5.72
N SER A 95 3.22 -20.77 -5.87
CA SER A 95 2.74 -21.38 -7.12
C SER A 95 2.01 -20.44 -8.07
N ARG A 96 1.86 -19.14 -7.75
CA ARG A 96 1.23 -18.14 -8.62
C ARG A 96 2.28 -17.19 -9.19
N GLU A 97 2.05 -16.64 -10.39
CA GLU A 97 2.88 -15.56 -10.97
C GLU A 97 2.65 -14.19 -10.30
N SER A 98 2.15 -14.15 -9.06
CA SER A 98 2.05 -12.93 -8.26
C SER A 98 3.37 -12.66 -7.50
N TYR A 99 3.70 -11.39 -7.31
CA TYR A 99 4.96 -10.97 -6.67
C TYR A 99 4.69 -10.09 -5.45
N ALA A 100 5.50 -10.31 -4.41
CA ALA A 100 5.51 -9.52 -3.19
C ALA A 100 6.81 -8.72 -3.10
N GLY A 101 6.70 -7.46 -2.73
CA GLY A 101 7.82 -6.63 -2.33
C GLY A 101 8.03 -6.77 -0.83
N VAL A 102 9.27 -6.95 -0.41
CA VAL A 102 9.70 -6.97 0.98
C VAL A 102 10.71 -5.85 1.18
N MET A 103 10.49 -5.00 2.16
CA MET A 103 11.44 -3.95 2.51
C MET A 103 11.52 -3.71 4.00
N GLU A 104 12.69 -3.31 4.47
CA GLU A 104 12.92 -2.91 5.85
C GLU A 104 12.81 -1.39 5.95
N ASP A 105 11.67 -0.88 6.41
CA ASP A 105 11.49 0.54 6.66
C ASP A 105 11.71 0.86 8.15
N PRO A 106 12.77 1.60 8.52
CA PRO A 106 13.08 1.91 9.91
C PRO A 106 11.98 2.68 10.64
N ARG A 107 11.10 3.36 9.90
CA ARG A 107 9.98 4.13 10.49
C ARG A 107 8.92 3.22 11.09
N VAL A 108 8.77 2.01 10.57
CA VAL A 108 7.82 1.00 11.07
C VAL A 108 8.48 0.04 12.06
N GLY A 109 9.81 -0.11 11.98
CA GLY A 109 10.57 -0.98 12.88
C GLY A 109 10.40 -2.49 12.61
N VAL A 110 9.66 -2.84 11.54
CA VAL A 110 9.46 -4.21 11.04
C VAL A 110 9.52 -4.24 9.52
N SER A 111 9.75 -5.43 8.94
CA SER A 111 9.69 -5.63 7.50
C SER A 111 8.27 -5.42 6.97
N LEU A 112 8.14 -4.56 5.96
CA LEU A 112 6.91 -4.33 5.21
C LEU A 112 6.86 -5.27 4.01
N ILE A 113 5.73 -5.94 3.84
CA ILE A 113 5.43 -6.83 2.73
C ILE A 113 4.22 -6.26 2.00
N PHE A 114 4.28 -6.19 0.67
CA PHE A 114 3.21 -5.59 -0.12
C PHE A 114 3.08 -6.27 -1.48
N TYR A 115 1.89 -6.21 -2.07
CA TYR A 115 1.66 -6.71 -3.42
C TYR A 115 2.30 -5.78 -4.47
N VAL A 116 3.14 -6.32 -5.36
CA VAL A 116 3.77 -5.53 -6.44
C VAL A 116 2.78 -5.30 -7.57
N GLN A 117 2.47 -4.04 -7.87
CA GLN A 117 1.48 -3.68 -8.88
C GLN A 117 1.99 -3.79 -10.32
N ASN A 118 3.27 -3.51 -10.57
CA ASN A 118 3.86 -3.42 -11.90
C ASN A 118 4.87 -4.55 -12.17
N VAL A 119 4.40 -5.80 -12.10
CA VAL A 119 5.24 -7.01 -12.24
C VAL A 119 5.93 -7.07 -13.60
N VAL A 120 5.24 -6.73 -14.69
CA VAL A 120 5.85 -6.73 -16.02
C VAL A 120 7.04 -5.76 -16.08
N ALA A 121 6.91 -4.57 -15.50
CA ALA A 121 7.96 -3.57 -15.46
C ALA A 121 9.18 -4.09 -14.66
N TYR A 122 8.93 -4.72 -13.52
CA TYR A 122 9.96 -5.39 -12.73
C TYR A 122 10.68 -6.50 -13.51
N LYS A 123 9.93 -7.41 -14.15
CA LYS A 123 10.50 -8.49 -14.98
C LYS A 123 11.37 -7.95 -16.11
N LYS A 124 10.94 -6.87 -16.80
CA LYS A 124 11.76 -6.19 -17.82
C LYS A 124 13.07 -5.64 -17.22
N ALA A 125 12.99 -4.94 -16.10
CA ALA A 125 14.16 -4.38 -15.41
C ALA A 125 15.16 -5.47 -14.95
N CYS A 126 14.68 -6.66 -14.58
CA CYS A 126 15.53 -7.82 -14.31
C CYS A 126 16.29 -8.28 -15.56
N VAL A 127 15.59 -8.43 -16.69
CA VAL A 127 16.19 -8.85 -17.99
C VAL A 127 17.24 -7.84 -18.45
N ASP A 128 16.94 -6.55 -18.32
CA ASP A 128 17.83 -5.46 -18.74
C ASP A 128 18.98 -5.19 -17.75
N GLN A 129 19.11 -6.00 -16.68
CA GLN A 129 20.11 -5.84 -15.62
C GLN A 129 20.09 -4.46 -14.94
N MET A 130 18.96 -3.73 -15.02
CA MET A 130 18.85 -2.37 -14.50
C MET A 130 18.77 -2.32 -12.96
N LEU A 131 18.30 -3.39 -12.33
CA LEU A 131 18.22 -3.52 -10.88
C LEU A 131 19.59 -3.63 -10.19
N LEU A 132 20.66 -3.93 -10.93
CA LEU A 132 21.98 -4.19 -10.33
C LEU A 132 22.70 -2.93 -9.85
N ASN A 133 22.26 -1.71 -10.21
CA ASN A 133 23.00 -0.48 -9.92
C ASN A 133 22.15 0.79 -9.72
N GLN A 134 20.82 0.69 -9.59
CA GLN A 134 19.97 1.89 -9.46
C GLN A 134 19.12 1.85 -8.20
N PRO A 135 19.10 2.94 -7.40
CA PRO A 135 18.15 3.07 -6.32
C PRO A 135 16.74 3.12 -6.91
N VAL A 136 15.92 2.13 -6.58
CA VAL A 136 14.49 2.18 -6.87
C VAL A 136 13.77 2.86 -5.70
N SER A 137 12.61 3.43 -5.98
CA SER A 137 11.73 3.92 -4.92
C SER A 137 10.37 3.28 -5.06
N THR A 138 9.59 3.31 -3.98
CA THR A 138 8.28 2.66 -3.95
C THR A 138 7.20 3.68 -3.60
N THR A 139 6.12 3.65 -4.37
CA THR A 139 4.88 4.35 -4.06
C THR A 139 3.90 3.37 -3.48
N PHE A 140 3.53 3.57 -2.22
CA PHE A 140 2.59 2.71 -1.53
C PHE A 140 1.14 3.15 -1.73
N SER A 141 0.25 2.17 -1.67
CA SER A 141 -1.18 2.36 -1.74
C SER A 141 -1.89 1.24 -0.97
N GLY A 142 -3.07 1.54 -0.43
CA GLY A 142 -3.89 0.56 0.27
C GLY A 142 -5.28 0.45 -0.31
N LEU A 143 -5.76 -0.77 -0.53
CA LEU A 143 -7.20 -1.01 -0.71
C LEU A 143 -7.78 -1.35 0.65
N SER A 144 -8.74 -0.55 1.14
CA SER A 144 -9.36 -0.82 2.44
C SER A 144 -10.71 -1.50 2.27
N ASP A 145 -10.90 -2.57 3.02
CA ASP A 145 -12.11 -3.36 2.99
C ASP A 145 -13.17 -2.81 3.95
N LYS A 146 -12.74 -2.16 5.02
CA LYS A 146 -13.59 -1.51 6.03
C LYS A 146 -12.75 -0.50 6.82
N GLY A 147 -13.36 0.63 7.16
CA GLY A 147 -12.71 1.66 7.96
C GLY A 147 -13.65 2.43 8.86
N GLU A 148 -13.09 3.11 9.84
CA GLU A 148 -13.77 4.05 10.72
C GLU A 148 -12.94 5.33 10.84
N ILE A 149 -13.65 6.46 10.92
CA ILE A 149 -13.04 7.77 11.15
C ILE A 149 -13.11 8.10 12.63
N LEU A 150 -11.95 8.36 13.21
CA LEU A 150 -11.78 8.77 14.59
C LEU A 150 -11.52 10.28 14.65
N LEU A 151 -11.89 10.86 15.79
CA LEU A 151 -11.63 12.28 16.04
C LEU A 151 -10.12 12.57 16.07
N PRO A 152 -9.73 13.81 15.70
CA PRO A 152 -8.37 14.29 15.90
C PRO A 152 -7.97 14.20 17.37
N ILE A 153 -6.67 14.07 17.62
CA ILE A 153 -6.13 14.25 18.98
C ILE A 153 -5.86 15.75 19.16
N CYS A 154 -6.50 16.35 20.17
CA CYS A 154 -6.28 17.75 20.51
C CYS A 154 -4.87 17.93 21.10
N LYS A 155 -3.89 18.28 20.26
CA LYS A 155 -2.53 18.62 20.68
C LYS A 155 -2.34 20.14 20.75
N SER A 156 -1.60 20.63 21.74
CA SER A 156 -1.17 22.04 21.79
C SER A 156 -0.13 22.34 20.71
N GLU A 157 0.07 23.62 20.35
CA GLU A 157 1.14 24.02 19.41
C GLU A 157 2.53 23.56 19.88
N GLU A 158 2.77 23.61 21.20
CA GLU A 158 4.02 23.12 21.81
C GLU A 158 4.20 21.62 21.61
N GLN A 159 3.13 20.83 21.77
CA GLN A 159 3.15 19.37 21.53
C GLN A 159 3.39 19.06 20.05
N LEU A 160 2.73 19.77 19.14
CA LEU A 160 2.92 19.59 17.69
C LEU A 160 4.36 19.93 17.26
N GLN A 161 4.94 20.99 17.84
CA GLN A 161 6.32 21.36 17.55
C GLN A 161 7.32 20.33 18.10
N SER A 162 7.08 19.85 19.33
CA SER A 162 7.87 18.79 19.95
C SER A 162 7.83 17.50 19.12
N ASP A 163 6.66 17.10 18.62
CA ASP A 163 6.52 15.89 17.79
C ASP A 163 7.33 15.99 16.49
N ARG A 164 7.28 17.15 15.81
CA ARG A 164 8.10 17.39 14.60
C ARG A 164 9.60 17.30 14.89
N GLU A 165 10.04 17.84 16.02
CA GLU A 165 11.44 17.78 16.44
C GLU A 165 11.85 16.35 16.79
N ALA A 166 10.98 15.60 17.47
CA ALA A 166 11.19 14.18 17.79
C ALA A 166 11.34 13.33 16.53
N VAL A 167 10.46 13.49 15.54
CA VAL A 167 10.55 12.79 14.25
C VAL A 167 11.87 13.11 13.53
N SER A 168 12.24 14.39 13.47
CA SER A 168 13.51 14.82 12.86
C SER A 168 14.73 14.23 13.58
N LYS A 169 14.71 14.19 14.91
CA LYS A 169 15.76 13.59 15.74
C LYS A 169 15.84 12.08 15.50
N ARG A 170 14.71 11.37 15.54
CA ARG A 170 14.62 9.92 15.29
C ARG A 170 15.18 9.55 13.92
N ASN A 171 14.81 10.28 12.87
CA ASN A 171 15.34 10.06 11.52
C ASN A 171 16.86 10.22 11.42
N LYS A 172 17.45 11.19 12.15
CA LYS A 172 18.90 11.36 12.21
C LYS A 172 19.59 10.20 12.93
N LEU A 173 19.02 9.75 14.04
CA LEU A 173 19.53 8.59 14.79
C LEU A 173 19.48 7.31 13.96
N ILE A 174 18.36 7.07 13.25
CA ILE A 174 18.23 5.94 12.32
C ILE A 174 19.32 5.99 11.23
N ALA A 175 19.54 7.17 10.62
CA ALA A 175 20.54 7.32 9.58
C ALA A 175 21.99 7.14 10.09
N ALA A 176 22.25 7.48 11.36
CA ALA A 176 23.53 7.24 12.02
C ALA A 176 23.71 5.76 12.40
N ALA A 177 22.68 5.12 12.96
CA ALA A 177 22.67 3.70 13.31
C ALA A 177 22.91 2.81 12.08
N LYS A 178 22.31 3.16 10.92
CA LYS A 178 22.59 2.48 9.64
C LYS A 178 24.05 2.52 9.21
N LYS A 179 24.83 3.50 9.68
CA LYS A 179 26.27 3.62 9.42
C LYS A 179 27.13 2.90 10.46
N GLY A 180 26.52 2.19 11.40
CA GLY A 180 27.21 1.46 12.47
C GLY A 180 27.57 2.31 13.69
N ASP A 181 26.87 3.43 13.89
CA ASP A 181 27.06 4.28 15.07
C ASP A 181 26.45 3.63 16.33
N GLU A 182 27.28 3.11 17.23
CA GLU A 182 26.86 2.44 18.46
C GLU A 182 26.10 3.37 19.41
N GLU A 183 26.44 4.66 19.49
CA GLU A 183 25.73 5.62 20.35
C GLU A 183 24.33 5.90 19.82
N ALA A 184 24.17 5.95 18.50
CA ALA A 184 22.85 6.09 17.86
C ALA A 184 21.98 4.85 18.08
N ILE A 185 22.57 3.65 18.04
CA ILE A 185 21.88 2.39 18.34
C ILE A 185 21.43 2.36 19.80
N GLU A 186 22.32 2.70 20.75
CA GLU A 186 21.99 2.74 22.17
C GLU A 186 20.88 3.76 22.46
N SER A 187 20.97 4.95 21.85
CA SER A 187 19.96 6.00 21.98
C SER A 187 18.58 5.55 21.49
N LEU A 188 18.51 4.88 20.34
CA LEU A 188 17.25 4.34 19.82
C LEU A 188 16.68 3.26 20.75
N THR A 189 17.52 2.38 21.29
CA THR A 189 17.05 1.33 22.21
C THR A 189 16.53 1.88 23.53
N LEU A 190 17.14 2.95 24.06
CA LEU A 190 16.67 3.62 25.27
C LEU A 190 15.34 4.35 25.01
N GLU A 191 15.22 5.05 23.88
CA GLU A 191 13.96 5.73 23.49
C GLU A 191 12.81 4.74 23.34
N ASP A 192 13.06 3.55 22.76
CA ASP A 192 12.03 2.52 22.61
C ASP A 192 11.61 1.92 23.98
N MET A 193 12.55 1.74 24.92
CA MET A 193 12.21 1.29 26.29
C MET A 193 11.38 2.31 27.07
N ASP A 194 11.72 3.60 26.96
CA ASP A 194 10.99 4.69 27.61
C ASP A 194 9.58 4.82 27.02
N THR A 195 9.47 4.73 25.69
CA THR A 195 8.18 4.75 24.97
C THR A 195 7.29 3.59 25.41
N TYR A 196 7.83 2.37 25.47
CA TYR A 196 7.10 1.20 25.93
C TYR A 196 6.59 1.36 27.37
N SER A 197 7.44 1.90 28.25
CA SER A 197 7.09 2.14 29.66
C SER A 197 5.97 3.18 29.81
N MET A 198 6.04 4.29 29.05
CA MET A 198 5.00 5.31 29.01
C MET A 198 3.67 4.78 28.50
N ILE A 199 3.68 4.05 27.38
CA ILE A 199 2.47 3.47 26.79
C ILE A 199 1.83 2.48 27.78
N SER A 200 2.63 1.61 28.40
CA SER A 200 2.15 0.62 29.37
C SER A 200 1.44 1.24 30.57
N GLN A 201 1.92 2.39 31.08
CA GLN A 201 1.25 3.12 32.15
C GLN A 201 -0.05 3.78 31.68
N ARG A 202 -0.04 4.46 30.53
CA ARG A 202 -1.22 5.20 30.06
C ARG A 202 -2.36 4.28 29.63
N ILE A 203 -2.07 3.11 29.06
CA ILE A 203 -3.10 2.11 28.70
C ILE A 203 -3.89 1.63 29.93
N GLN A 204 -3.31 1.65 31.13
CA GLN A 204 -4.03 1.26 32.35
C GLN A 204 -5.04 2.32 32.80
N GLU A 205 -4.83 3.59 32.43
CA GLU A 205 -5.58 4.74 32.96
C GLU A 205 -6.46 5.42 31.88
N GLU A 206 -6.12 5.31 30.60
CA GLU A 206 -6.76 5.99 29.47
C GLU A 206 -7.29 5.00 28.41
N ASP A 207 -8.23 5.45 27.57
CA ASP A 207 -8.64 4.68 26.38
C ASP A 207 -7.45 4.55 25.41
N LEU A 208 -7.17 3.32 24.96
CA LEU A 208 -6.09 2.96 24.04
C LEU A 208 -5.99 3.91 22.82
N PHE A 209 -7.13 4.37 22.28
CA PHE A 209 -7.18 5.25 21.10
C PHE A 209 -6.89 6.73 21.39
N THR A 210 -6.80 7.10 22.66
CA THR A 210 -6.32 8.42 23.13
C THR A 210 -4.80 8.40 23.35
N VAL A 211 -4.25 7.22 23.65
CA VAL A 211 -2.82 7.03 23.94
C VAL A 211 -2.00 6.83 22.66
N ILE A 212 -2.58 6.20 21.63
CA ILE A 212 -1.88 5.88 20.38
C ILE A 212 -2.28 6.87 19.28
N ASP A 213 -1.28 7.54 18.69
CA ASP A 213 -1.48 8.46 17.56
C ASP A 213 -1.67 7.69 16.25
N THR A 214 -0.72 6.82 15.92
CA THR A 214 -0.70 6.01 14.70
C THR A 214 -0.20 4.59 14.99
N PHE A 215 -0.63 3.62 14.19
CA PHE A 215 -0.02 2.29 14.19
C PHE A 215 -0.19 1.62 12.82
N MET A 216 0.68 0.66 12.54
CA MET A 216 0.56 -0.27 11.41
C MET A 216 0.98 -1.64 11.91
N MET A 217 0.09 -2.62 11.84
CA MET A 217 0.34 -3.98 12.33
C MET A 217 -0.15 -5.01 11.31
N PRO A 218 0.58 -6.11 11.08
CA PRO A 218 0.10 -7.20 10.24
C PRO A 218 -1.27 -7.70 10.70
N TYR A 219 -2.15 -8.00 9.74
CA TYR A 219 -3.51 -8.42 9.99
C TYR A 219 -3.92 -9.55 9.04
N GLY A 220 -4.69 -10.52 9.53
CA GLY A 220 -5.19 -11.60 8.69
C GLY A 220 -4.16 -12.73 8.47
N VAL A 221 -4.37 -13.49 7.40
CA VAL A 221 -3.57 -14.67 7.06
C VAL A 221 -2.46 -14.34 6.05
N GLU A 222 -2.71 -13.35 5.19
CA GLU A 222 -1.76 -12.91 4.17
C GLU A 222 -0.80 -11.87 4.74
N CYS A 223 0.47 -11.96 4.35
CA CYS A 223 1.53 -11.10 4.89
C CYS A 223 1.45 -9.64 4.42
N ASP A 224 0.69 -9.37 3.36
CA ASP A 224 0.51 -8.05 2.74
C ASP A 224 -0.73 -7.30 3.25
N GLN A 225 -1.34 -7.79 4.32
CA GLN A 225 -2.51 -7.18 4.96
C GLN A 225 -2.14 -6.53 6.29
N TYR A 226 -2.63 -5.31 6.50
CA TYR A 226 -2.32 -4.52 7.68
C TYR A 226 -3.57 -3.89 8.27
N GLN A 227 -3.62 -3.83 9.59
CA GLN A 227 -4.49 -2.88 10.28
C GLN A 227 -3.68 -1.61 10.53
N ILE A 228 -4.24 -0.49 10.10
CA ILE A 228 -3.59 0.82 10.22
C ILE A 228 -4.45 1.79 11.00
N MET A 229 -3.79 2.73 11.67
CA MET A 229 -4.38 3.97 12.14
C MET A 229 -3.43 5.11 11.77
N GLY A 230 -3.93 6.08 11.03
CA GLY A 230 -3.14 7.19 10.51
C GLY A 230 -3.94 8.50 10.47
N GLU A 231 -3.25 9.62 10.50
CA GLU A 231 -3.86 10.93 10.33
C GLU A 231 -4.16 11.18 8.86
N ILE A 232 -5.36 11.69 8.57
CA ILE A 232 -5.80 12.04 7.22
C ILE A 232 -5.21 13.40 6.85
N LYS A 233 -4.44 13.45 5.78
CA LYS A 233 -3.79 14.66 5.26
C LYS A 233 -4.53 15.29 4.09
N ASN A 234 -5.27 14.49 3.32
CA ASN A 234 -6.07 14.91 2.19
C ASN A 234 -7.19 13.90 1.97
N VAL A 235 -8.33 14.36 1.44
CA VAL A 235 -9.47 13.52 1.05
C VAL A 235 -9.94 13.91 -0.33
N GLU A 236 -10.02 12.93 -1.23
CA GLU A 236 -10.58 13.08 -2.56
C GLU A 236 -11.75 12.10 -2.75
N GLU A 237 -12.75 12.53 -3.52
CA GLU A 237 -13.87 11.69 -3.90
C GLU A 237 -13.71 11.21 -5.34
N ALA A 238 -14.01 9.94 -5.56
CA ALA A 238 -14.10 9.36 -6.89
C ALA A 238 -15.39 8.55 -7.03
N VAL A 239 -15.73 8.23 -8.28
CA VAL A 239 -16.89 7.39 -8.60
C VAL A 239 -16.41 6.28 -9.54
N ASN A 240 -16.84 5.05 -9.26
CA ASN A 240 -16.64 3.94 -10.19
C ASN A 240 -17.56 4.13 -11.40
N GLU A 241 -16.97 4.29 -12.59
CA GLU A 241 -17.67 4.54 -13.84
C GLU A 241 -18.57 3.38 -14.30
N TYR A 242 -18.37 2.18 -13.76
CA TYR A 242 -19.17 1.00 -14.07
C TYR A 242 -20.32 0.77 -13.08
N THR A 243 -20.10 1.01 -11.78
CA THR A 243 -21.09 0.73 -10.73
C THR A 243 -21.77 1.97 -10.14
N ASP A 244 -21.30 3.18 -10.50
CA ASP A 244 -21.68 4.46 -9.90
C ASP A 244 -21.45 4.54 -8.38
N GLU A 245 -20.65 3.64 -7.82
CA GLU A 245 -20.33 3.64 -6.39
C GLU A 245 -19.30 4.73 -6.06
N LYS A 246 -19.59 5.50 -5.00
CA LYS A 246 -18.70 6.54 -4.49
C LYS A 246 -17.58 5.95 -3.66
N LEU A 247 -16.37 6.43 -3.92
CA LEU A 247 -15.13 6.02 -3.28
C LEU A 247 -14.48 7.25 -2.63
N TYR A 248 -13.77 7.01 -1.52
CA TYR A 248 -12.88 8.00 -0.93
C TYR A 248 -11.44 7.58 -1.13
N PHE A 249 -10.62 8.50 -1.62
CA PHE A 249 -9.16 8.39 -1.58
C PHE A 249 -8.66 9.26 -0.43
N MET A 250 -7.89 8.67 0.47
CA MET A 250 -7.35 9.37 1.63
C MET A 250 -5.84 9.27 1.62
N THR A 251 -5.15 10.40 1.62
CA THR A 251 -3.71 10.45 1.90
C THR A 251 -3.53 10.36 3.39
N LEU A 252 -2.86 9.31 3.87
CA LEU A 252 -2.63 9.06 5.28
C LEU A 252 -1.18 9.32 5.66
N SER A 253 -0.97 9.87 6.85
CA SER A 253 0.31 9.87 7.55
C SER A 253 0.24 8.83 8.67
N CYS A 254 0.96 7.73 8.51
CA CYS A 254 1.01 6.63 9.46
C CYS A 254 2.46 6.26 9.74
N ASN A 255 2.92 6.43 10.98
CA ASN A 255 4.33 6.21 11.37
C ASN A 255 5.31 6.94 10.42
N ASP A 256 5.05 8.23 10.15
CA ASP A 256 5.84 9.07 9.22
C ASP A 256 5.94 8.56 7.77
N MET A 257 5.12 7.57 7.39
CA MET A 257 4.91 7.18 6.00
C MET A 257 3.68 7.88 5.46
N ILE A 258 3.83 8.45 4.26
CA ILE A 258 2.73 9.07 3.51
C ILE A 258 2.38 8.15 2.34
N PHE A 259 1.13 7.69 2.33
CA PHE A 259 0.59 6.87 1.25
C PHE A 259 -0.93 7.03 1.16
N ASP A 260 -1.47 6.67 0.01
CA ASP A 260 -2.90 6.82 -0.26
C ASP A 260 -3.64 5.51 -0.03
N ILE A 261 -4.86 5.61 0.47
CA ILE A 261 -5.77 4.47 0.55
C ILE A 261 -7.06 4.75 -0.22
N CYS A 262 -7.66 3.70 -0.76
CA CYS A 262 -8.97 3.74 -1.41
C CYS A 262 -9.95 2.87 -0.62
N ILE A 263 -11.11 3.45 -0.30
CA ILE A 263 -12.21 2.76 0.38
C ILE A 263 -13.54 3.15 -0.25
N ASN A 264 -14.47 2.20 -0.28
CA ASN A 264 -15.84 2.47 -0.66
C ASN A 264 -16.57 3.29 0.42
N GLN A 265 -17.33 4.31 0.03
CA GLN A 265 -18.13 5.10 0.97
C GLN A 265 -19.05 4.21 1.83
N LYS A 266 -19.59 3.13 1.26
CA LYS A 266 -20.51 2.22 1.97
C LYS A 266 -19.83 1.43 3.10
N ASP A 267 -18.52 1.25 3.02
CA ASP A 267 -17.70 0.48 3.96
C ASP A 267 -16.96 1.37 4.97
N LEU A 268 -17.15 2.71 4.88
CA LEU A 268 -16.56 3.69 5.79
C LEU A 268 -17.56 4.16 6.85
N LEU A 269 -17.20 4.01 8.12
CA LEU A 269 -17.97 4.56 9.23
C LEU A 269 -17.46 5.94 9.62
N GLY A 270 -18.32 6.95 9.55
CA GLY A 270 -17.98 8.35 9.86
C GLY A 270 -17.59 9.15 8.62
N GLU A 271 -17.30 10.43 8.82
CA GLU A 271 -16.98 11.37 7.72
C GLU A 271 -15.47 11.64 7.67
N PRO A 272 -14.80 11.31 6.55
CA PRO A 272 -13.37 11.56 6.39
C PRO A 272 -13.13 13.07 6.19
N GLU A 273 -12.14 13.60 6.90
CA GLU A 273 -11.77 15.02 6.83
C GLU A 273 -10.30 15.15 7.23
N GLU A 274 -9.61 16.15 6.68
CA GLU A 274 -8.23 16.45 7.05
C GLU A 274 -8.08 16.66 8.57
N GLY A 275 -7.00 16.14 9.14
CA GLY A 275 -6.71 16.18 10.57
C GLY A 275 -7.46 15.13 11.40
N ARG A 276 -8.51 14.49 10.87
CA ARG A 276 -9.11 13.30 11.51
C ARG A 276 -8.20 12.09 11.33
N ARG A 277 -8.53 10.98 11.98
CA ARG A 277 -7.75 9.74 11.88
C ARG A 277 -8.57 8.66 11.19
N PHE A 278 -7.96 7.98 10.25
CA PHE A 278 -8.52 6.77 9.67
C PHE A 278 -8.02 5.57 10.46
N LYS A 279 -8.91 4.62 10.78
CA LYS A 279 -8.55 3.29 11.27
C LYS A 279 -9.24 2.24 10.41
N GLY A 280 -8.49 1.27 9.91
CA GLY A 280 -9.07 0.23 9.06
C GLY A 280 -8.07 -0.84 8.67
N ASN A 281 -8.58 -1.88 8.03
CA ASN A 281 -7.75 -2.91 7.44
C ASN A 281 -7.49 -2.55 5.98
N ILE A 282 -6.26 -2.74 5.54
CA ILE A 282 -5.83 -2.51 4.17
C ILE A 282 -5.11 -3.73 3.62
N TRP A 283 -5.29 -3.97 2.33
CA TRP A 283 -4.35 -4.73 1.53
C TRP A 283 -3.33 -3.76 0.95
N MET A 284 -2.08 -3.96 1.34
CA MET A 284 -0.98 -3.09 0.99
C MET A 284 -0.45 -3.45 -0.40
N GLN A 285 -0.37 -2.45 -1.26
CA GLN A 285 0.13 -2.55 -2.61
C GLN A 285 1.26 -1.53 -2.83
N GLY A 286 2.19 -1.85 -3.72
CA GLY A 286 3.30 -0.98 -4.05
C GLY A 286 3.60 -0.95 -5.53
N HIS A 287 3.79 0.26 -6.04
CA HIS A 287 4.31 0.51 -7.37
C HIS A 287 5.81 0.78 -7.28
N ILE A 288 6.61 0.03 -8.03
CA ILE A 288 8.05 0.20 -8.10
C ILE A 288 8.36 1.30 -9.12
N ASN A 289 9.04 2.35 -8.68
CA ASN A 289 9.43 3.47 -9.52
C ASN A 289 10.86 3.25 -10.04
N PHE A 290 10.97 3.06 -11.35
CA PHE A 290 12.23 2.95 -12.06
C PHE A 290 12.64 4.35 -12.59
N GLU A 291 13.88 4.78 -12.35
CA GLU A 291 14.35 6.12 -12.76
C GLU A 291 14.45 6.30 -14.29
N LYS A 292 14.46 5.22 -15.06
CA LYS A 292 14.41 5.25 -16.52
C LYS A 292 13.10 4.65 -17.01
N GLY A 293 12.45 5.34 -17.96
CA GLY A 293 11.29 4.80 -18.66
C GLY A 293 11.64 3.45 -19.30
N LEU A 294 10.83 2.44 -19.01
CA LEU A 294 10.91 1.12 -19.62
C LEU A 294 10.17 1.19 -20.96
N ASP A 295 10.89 1.55 -22.03
CA ASP A 295 10.37 1.51 -23.40
C ASP A 295 10.15 0.06 -23.89
#